data_AF-A0A1V6IWK7-F1
#
_entry.id   AF-A0A1V6IWK7-F1
#
_cell.length_a   1.000
_cell.length_b   1.000
_cell.length_c   1.000
_cell.angle_alpha   90.00
_cell.angle_beta   90.00
_cell.angle_gamma   90.00
#
_symmetry.space_group_name_H-M   'P 1'
#
loop_
_entity.id
_entity.type
_entity.pdbx_description
1 polymer ?
#
loop_
_entity_poly.entity_id
_entity_poly.type
_entity_poly.pdbx_seq_one_letter_code
_entity_poly.pdbx_strand_id
1 'polypeptide(L)'
;MIDQIALEIKNAYLLLQEAQNQISVSETLIKQAEENFRISEERYKERVATSTEVLDAQTLLTRAKSEYASALGDYNIRLAHLQRAMGNIWP
;
A
#
# COMPACT_ATOMS: atom_id res chain seq x y z
N MET A 1 6.80 32.14 -14.71
CA MET A 1 7.83 31.06 -14.76
C MET A 1 8.13 30.51 -13.37
N ILE A 2 8.42 31.35 -12.36
CA ILE A 2 8.58 30.91 -10.96
C ILE A 2 7.28 30.27 -10.40
N ASP A 3 6.12 30.85 -10.71
CA ASP A 3 4.83 30.31 -10.25
C ASP A 3 4.55 28.88 -10.75
N GLN A 4 5.05 28.54 -11.94
CA GLN A 4 4.85 27.23 -12.54
C GLN A 4 5.73 26.17 -11.88
N ILE A 5 6.97 26.54 -11.53
CA ILE A 5 7.89 25.67 -10.76
C ILE A 5 7.35 25.46 -9.34
N ALA A 6 6.88 26.52 -8.69
CA ALA A 6 6.29 26.42 -7.35
C ALA A 6 5.04 25.53 -7.34
N LEU A 7 4.19 25.62 -8.38
CA LEU A 7 3.03 24.77 -8.55
C LEU A 7 3.41 23.30 -8.78
N GLU A 8 4.44 23.03 -9.60
CA GLU A 8 4.94 21.68 -9.87
C GLU A 8 5.47 21.00 -8.60
N ILE A 9 6.28 21.71 -7.81
CA ILE A 9 6.80 21.22 -6.53
C ILE A 9 5.64 20.93 -5.57
N LYS A 10 4.67 21.85 -5.46
CA LYS A 10 3.51 21.67 -4.59
C LYS A 10 2.69 20.44 -4.97
N ASN A 11 2.44 20.24 -6.27
CA ASN A 11 1.70 19.07 -6.75
C ASN A 11 2.47 17.77 -6.48
N ALA A 12 3.78 17.74 -6.74
CA ALA A 12 4.59 16.56 -6.46
C ALA A 12 4.62 16.21 -4.96
N TYR A 13 4.63 17.22 -4.09
CA TYR A 13 4.57 17.02 -2.65
C TYR A 13 3.21 16.45 -2.20
N LEU A 14 2.10 16.99 -2.71
CA LEU A 14 0.76 16.48 -2.38
C LEU A 14 0.58 15.02 -2.83
N LEU A 15 1.05 14.66 -4.02
CA LEU A 15 1.02 13.28 -4.52
C LEU A 15 1.90 12.33 -3.67
N LEU A 16 3.03 12.81 -3.16
CA LEU A 16 3.86 12.03 -2.23
C LEU A 16 3.15 11.78 -0.91
N GLN A 17 2.48 12.80 -0.35
CA GLN A 17 1.67 12.64 0.87
C GLN A 17 0.52 11.66 0.66
N GLU A 18 -0.16 11.72 -0.50
CA GLU A 18 -1.21 10.77 -0.85
C GLU A 18 -0.67 9.33 -0.91
N ALA A 19 0.47 9.10 -1.59
CA ALA A 19 1.09 7.80 -1.65
C ALA A 19 1.51 7.29 -0.26
N GLN A 20 1.97 8.17 0.63
CA GLN A 20 2.29 7.83 2.01
C GLN A 20 1.05 7.39 2.81
N ASN A 21 -0.08 8.08 2.62
CA ASN A 21 -1.34 7.66 3.24
C ASN A 21 -1.80 6.30 2.70
N GLN A 22 -1.60 6.03 1.39
CA GLN A 22 -1.95 4.76 0.79
C GLN A 22 -1.18 3.59 1.40
N ILE A 23 0.11 3.78 1.76
CA ILE A 23 0.89 2.79 2.50
C ILE A 23 0.20 2.44 3.82
N SER A 24 -0.18 3.45 4.62
CA SER A 24 -0.85 3.22 5.92
C SER A 24 -2.21 2.52 5.78
N VAL A 25 -2.95 2.82 4.71
CA VAL A 25 -4.20 2.11 4.39
C VAL A 25 -3.91 0.64 4.07
N SER A 26 -2.94 0.36 3.21
CA SER A 26 -2.55 -1.01 2.84
C SER A 26 -2.02 -1.82 4.04
N GLU A 27 -1.28 -1.21 4.97
CA GLU A 27 -0.88 -1.87 6.23
C GLU A 27 -2.09 -2.29 7.07
N THR A 28 -3.12 -1.44 7.12
CA THR A 28 -4.36 -1.75 7.84
C THR A 28 -5.10 -2.91 7.16
N LEU A 29 -5.14 -2.94 5.83
CA LEU A 29 -5.71 -4.06 5.07
C LEU A 29 -4.98 -5.37 5.33
N ILE A 30 -3.64 -5.35 5.42
CA ILE A 30 -2.85 -6.53 5.79
C ILE A 30 -3.29 -7.04 7.15
N LYS A 31 -3.34 -6.18 8.18
CA LYS A 31 -3.73 -6.59 9.54
C LYS A 31 -5.13 -7.23 9.58
N GLN A 32 -6.08 -6.66 8.84
CA GLN A 32 -7.43 -7.22 8.75
C GLN A 32 -7.43 -8.59 8.04
N ALA A 33 -6.68 -8.73 6.95
CA ALA A 33 -6.59 -9.99 6.22
C ALA A 33 -5.84 -11.08 7.01
N GLU A 34 -4.84 -10.71 7.81
CA GLU A 34 -4.15 -11.63 8.73
C GLU A 34 -5.11 -12.16 9.81
N GLU A 35 -5.92 -11.28 10.40
CA GLU A 35 -6.91 -11.69 11.38
C GLU A 35 -8.01 -12.58 10.78
N ASN A 36 -8.48 -12.25 9.57
CA ASN A 36 -9.43 -13.09 8.85
C ASN A 36 -8.85 -14.49 8.57
N PHE A 37 -7.59 -14.55 8.12
CA PHE A 37 -6.90 -15.81 7.90
C PHE A 37 -6.79 -16.63 9.20
N ARG A 38 -6.36 -16.00 10.31
CA ARG A 38 -6.28 -16.65 11.62
C ARG A 38 -7.62 -17.25 12.06
N ILE A 39 -8.71 -16.47 11.98
CA ILE A 39 -10.06 -16.94 12.33
C ILE A 39 -10.50 -18.09 11.42
N SER A 40 -10.23 -18.01 10.12
CA SER A 40 -10.58 -19.07 9.16
C SER A 40 -9.86 -20.39 9.48
N GLU A 41 -8.58 -20.32 9.84
CA GLU A 41 -7.80 -21.50 10.24
C GLU A 41 -8.32 -22.11 11.55
N GLU A 42 -8.69 -21.29 12.53
CA GLU A 42 -9.26 -21.77 13.79
C GLU A 42 -10.62 -22.46 13.55
N ARG A 43 -11.50 -21.84 12.78
CA ARG A 43 -12.80 -22.45 12.42
C ARG A 43 -12.62 -23.75 11.63
N TYR A 44 -11.61 -23.83 10.76
CA TYR A 44 -11.32 -25.06 10.02
C TYR A 44 -10.84 -26.19 10.95
N LYS A 45 -9.99 -25.88 11.94
CA LYS A 45 -9.53 -26.85 12.97
C LYS A 45 -10.68 -27.41 13.79
N GLU A 46 -11.65 -26.56 14.13
CA GLU A 46 -12.89 -26.94 14.82
C GLU A 46 -13.92 -27.61 13.89
N ARG A 47 -13.59 -27.83 12.60
CA ARG A 47 -14.47 -28.41 11.55
C ARG A 47 -15.76 -27.63 11.31
N VAL A 48 -15.75 -26.32 11.61
CA VAL A 48 -16.85 -25.38 11.39
C VAL A 48 -16.59 -24.40 10.23
N ALA A 49 -15.49 -24.59 9.50
CA ALA A 49 -15.20 -23.98 8.21
C ALA A 49 -14.60 -25.01 7.25
N THR A 50 -14.63 -24.69 5.96
CA THR A 50 -14.09 -25.51 4.87
C THR A 50 -12.64 -25.14 4.56
N SER A 51 -11.91 -26.03 3.89
CA SER A 51 -10.56 -25.72 3.38
C SER A 51 -10.59 -24.61 2.33
N THR A 52 -11.69 -24.46 1.59
CA THR A 52 -11.91 -23.38 0.64
C THR A 52 -11.95 -22.02 1.33
N GLU A 53 -12.68 -21.88 2.45
CA GLU A 53 -12.71 -20.63 3.23
C GLU A 53 -11.30 -20.20 3.70
N VAL A 54 -10.46 -21.16 4.10
CA VAL A 54 -9.06 -20.89 4.48
C VAL A 54 -8.24 -20.42 3.27
N LEU A 55 -8.39 -21.07 2.12
CA LEU A 55 -7.71 -20.67 0.88
C LEU A 55 -8.14 -19.29 0.39
N ASP A 56 -9.42 -18.96 0.52
CA ASP A 56 -9.95 -17.64 0.17
C ASP A 56 -9.36 -16.56 1.10
N ALA A 57 -9.31 -16.82 2.41
CA ALA A 57 -8.69 -15.91 3.36
C ALA A 57 -7.18 -15.72 3.11
N GLN A 58 -6.46 -16.80 2.77
CA GLN A 58 -5.05 -16.75 2.39
C GLN A 58 -4.84 -15.95 1.09
N THR A 59 -5.75 -16.06 0.14
CA THR A 59 -5.73 -15.31 -1.12
C THR A 59 -5.94 -13.81 -0.85
N LEU A 60 -6.89 -13.46 0.01
CA LEU A 60 -7.11 -12.07 0.44
C LEU A 60 -5.87 -11.49 1.13
N LEU A 61 -5.21 -12.26 2.01
CA LEU A 61 -3.98 -11.84 2.67
C LEU A 61 -2.84 -11.61 1.65
N THR A 62 -2.68 -12.53 0.70
CA THR A 62 -1.70 -12.38 -0.38
C THR A 62 -1.95 -11.10 -1.17
N ARG A 63 -3.21 -10.85 -1.55
CA ARG A 63 -3.60 -9.64 -2.27
C ARG A 63 -3.31 -8.36 -1.48
N ALA A 64 -3.64 -8.32 -0.19
CA ALA A 64 -3.35 -7.16 0.66
C ALA A 64 -1.84 -6.86 0.73
N LYS A 65 -1.01 -7.91 0.81
CA LYS A 65 0.46 -7.78 0.75
C LYS A 65 0.95 -7.27 -0.60
N SER A 66 0.35 -7.72 -1.70
CA SER A 66 0.66 -7.20 -3.04
C SER A 66 0.27 -5.72 -3.19
N GLU A 67 -0.89 -5.31 -2.66
CA GLU A 67 -1.34 -3.91 -2.68
C GLU A 67 -0.39 -3.00 -1.87
N TYR A 68 0.08 -3.46 -0.72
CA TYR A 68 1.11 -2.76 0.06
C TYR A 68 2.44 -2.60 -0.71
N ALA A 69 2.90 -3.66 -1.38
CA ALA A 69 4.11 -3.60 -2.19
C ALA A 69 3.97 -2.59 -3.35
N SER A 70 2.80 -2.55 -4.00
CA SER A 70 2.50 -1.55 -5.02
C SER A 70 2.48 -0.13 -4.43
N ALA A 71 1.89 0.08 -3.25
CA ALA A 71 1.86 1.38 -2.59
C ALA A 71 3.28 1.90 -2.26
N LEU A 72 4.19 1.01 -1.81
CA LEU A 72 5.60 1.35 -1.63
C LEU A 72 6.29 1.74 -2.94
N GLY A 73 5.99 1.02 -4.03
CA GLY A 73 6.49 1.35 -5.36
C GLY A 73 6.06 2.74 -5.81
N ASP A 74 4.76 3.03 -5.69
CA ASP A 74 4.19 4.33 -6.04
C ASP A 74 4.78 5.45 -5.18
N TYR A 75 4.94 5.25 -3.88
CA TYR A 75 5.59 6.23 -3.00
C TYR A 75 7.01 6.58 -3.47
N ASN A 76 7.81 5.57 -3.82
CA ASN A 76 9.18 5.80 -4.31
C ASN A 76 9.19 6.58 -5.63
N ILE A 77 8.24 6.29 -6.52
CA ILE A 77 8.06 7.04 -7.78
C ILE A 77 7.69 8.49 -7.48
N ARG A 78 6.71 8.74 -6.59
CA ARG A 78 6.32 10.12 -6.19
C ARG A 78 7.46 10.87 -5.52
N LEU A 79 8.28 10.19 -4.71
CA LEU A 79 9.44 10.77 -4.07
C LEU A 79 10.48 11.22 -5.11
N ALA A 80 10.77 10.37 -6.09
CA ALA A 80 11.66 10.70 -7.20
C ALA A 80 11.15 11.88 -8.04
N HIS A 81 9.83 11.96 -8.26
CA HIS A 81 9.22 13.12 -8.93
C HIS A 81 9.40 14.42 -8.14
N LEU A 82 9.17 14.40 -6.82
CA LEU A 82 9.39 15.57 -5.97
C LEU A 82 10.86 15.99 -5.97
N GLN A 83 11.79 15.03 -5.82
CA GLN A 83 13.23 15.29 -5.88
C GLN A 83 13.63 15.95 -7.20
N ARG A 84 13.13 15.45 -8.33
CA ARG A 84 13.33 16.04 -9.65
C ARG A 84 12.77 17.46 -9.74
N ALA A 85 11.56 17.70 -9.27
CA ALA A 85 10.94 19.03 -9.27
C ALA A 85 11.71 20.05 -8.42
N MET A 86 12.36 19.59 -7.34
CA MET A 86 13.24 20.42 -6.50
C MET A 86 14.65 20.60 -7.05
N GLY A 87 15.01 19.95 -8.16
CA GLY A 87 16.35 19.98 -8.73
C GLY A 87 17.38 19.11 -7.99
N ASN A 88 16.95 18.32 -7.00
CA ASN A 88 17.79 17.32 -6.34
C ASN A 88 17.78 16.03 -7.17
N ILE A 89 18.55 16.03 -8.25
CA ILE A 89 18.81 14.81 -9.02
C ILE A 89 19.84 14.01 -8.21
N TRP A 90 19.47 12.83 -7.71
CA TRP A 90 20.48 11.89 -7.21
C TRP A 90 21.37 11.46 -8.40
N PRO A 91 22.71 11.49 -8.29
CA PRO A 91 23.60 11.02 -9.36
C PRO A 91 23.41 9.54 -9.67
#